data_AF-A0A8E0M8H2-F1
#
_entry.id   AF-A0A8E0M8H2-F1
#
_cell.length_a   1.000
_cell.length_b   1.000
_cell.length_c   1.000
_cell.angle_alpha   90.00
_cell.angle_beta   90.00
_cell.angle_gamma   90.00
#
_symmetry.space_group_name_H-M   'P 1'
#
loop_
_entity.id
_entity.type
_entity.pdbx_description
1 polymer ?
#
loop_
_entity_poly.entity_id
_entity_poly.type
_entity_poly.pdbx_seq_one_letter_code
_entity_poly.pdbx_strand_id
1 'polypeptide(L)'
;WNLLVTNSGQVVVIDFGEARLGPKLLDFAALFQGFMPKNKQDLMAYLNEFLALSGIQITDRHLFLMTVQLWLVKGLLIVINEQASLAGVFQNAIELVSSLV
;
A
#
# COMPACT_ATOMS: atom_id res chain seq x y z
N TRP A 1 -0.86 10.27 -6.94
CA TRP A 1 -1.22 11.70 -6.97
C TRP A 1 -2.71 11.84 -7.35
N ASN A 2 -3.59 11.02 -6.77
CA ASN A 2 -4.95 10.80 -7.30
C ASN A 2 -6.04 11.27 -6.31
N LEU A 3 -5.63 12.05 -5.31
CA LEU A 3 -6.46 12.62 -4.25
C LEU A 3 -6.29 14.14 -4.28
N LEU A 4 -7.39 14.87 -4.41
CA LEU A 4 -7.43 16.33 -4.36
C LEU A 4 -8.19 16.76 -3.10
N VAL A 5 -7.65 17.73 -2.36
CA VAL A 5 -8.34 18.33 -1.21
C VAL A 5 -8.93 19.67 -1.64
N THR A 6 -10.23 19.82 -1.48
CA THR A 6 -10.96 21.06 -1.79
C THR A 6 -10.80 22.10 -0.67
N ASN A 7 -11.14 23.36 -0.95
CA ASN A 7 -11.13 24.44 0.06
C ASN A 7 -12.08 24.19 1.24
N SER A 8 -13.08 23.32 1.08
CA SER A 8 -13.99 22.90 2.16
C SER A 8 -13.49 21.68 2.95
N GLY A 9 -12.30 21.17 2.62
CA GLY A 9 -11.73 19.97 3.25
C GLY A 9 -12.26 18.65 2.71
N GLN A 10 -13.13 18.66 1.68
CA GLN A 10 -13.57 17.43 1.02
C GLN A 10 -12.46 16.84 0.15
N VAL A 11 -12.38 15.52 0.10
CA VAL A 11 -11.43 14.77 -0.73
C VAL A 11 -12.13 14.31 -2.02
N VAL A 12 -11.56 14.65 -3.16
CA VAL A 12 -11.99 14.21 -4.49
C VAL A 12 -10.99 13.19 -5.01
N VAL A 13 -11.47 12.02 -5.39
CA VAL A 13 -10.67 10.97 -6.04
C VAL A 13 -10.79 11.14 -7.55
N ILE A 14 -9.67 11.09 -8.25
CA ILE A 14 -9.59 11.26 -9.71
C ILE A 14 -8.80 10.12 -10.35
N ASP A 15 -8.73 10.11 -11.68
CA ASP A 15 -7.93 9.17 -12.46
C ASP A 15 -8.36 7.69 -12.29
N PHE A 16 -9.59 7.40 -12.71
CA PHE A 16 -10.18 6.06 -12.73
C PHE A 16 -9.84 5.26 -13.99
N GLY A 17 -8.87 5.68 -14.81
CA GLY A 17 -8.53 5.03 -16.08
C GLY A 17 -8.10 3.57 -15.92
N GLU A 18 -7.54 3.22 -14.77
CA GLU A 18 -7.10 1.87 -14.40
C GLU A 18 -8.11 1.10 -13.52
N ALA A 19 -9.29 1.68 -13.25
CA ALA A 19 -10.30 1.05 -12.40
C ALA A 19 -10.85 -0.22 -13.06
N ARG A 20 -10.87 -1.32 -12.31
CA ARG A 20 -11.34 -2.63 -12.78
C ARG A 20 -11.85 -3.47 -11.62
N LEU A 21 -12.65 -4.49 -11.94
CA LEU A 21 -12.98 -5.53 -10.96
C LEU A 21 -11.70 -6.25 -10.56
N GLY A 22 -11.50 -6.42 -9.25
CA GLY A 22 -10.29 -7.02 -8.71
C GLY A 22 -10.44 -7.41 -7.23
N PRO A 23 -9.36 -7.90 -6.61
CA PRO A 23 -9.36 -8.25 -5.20
C PRO A 23 -9.74 -7.04 -4.33
N LYS A 24 -10.65 -7.24 -3.38
CA LYS A 24 -11.19 -6.20 -2.49
C LYS A 24 -10.11 -5.35 -1.78
N LEU A 25 -8.95 -5.95 -1.49
CA LEU A 25 -7.89 -5.32 -0.69
C LEU A 25 -6.80 -4.64 -1.55
N LEU A 26 -6.90 -4.69 -2.87
CA LEU A 26 -5.85 -4.22 -3.76
C LEU A 26 -5.62 -2.70 -3.65
N ASP A 27 -6.70 -1.91 -3.67
CA ASP A 27 -6.61 -0.45 -3.55
C ASP A 27 -6.11 -0.03 -2.16
N PHE A 28 -6.48 -0.78 -1.11
CA PHE A 28 -5.94 -0.58 0.23
C PHE A 28 -4.45 -0.90 0.30
N ALA A 29 -3.96 -1.91 -0.41
CA ALA A 29 -2.54 -2.21 -0.47
C ALA A 29 -1.74 -1.08 -1.16
N ALA A 30 -2.28 -0.54 -2.25
CA ALA A 30 -1.70 0.62 -2.92
C ALA A 30 -1.66 1.86 -2.01
N LEU A 31 -2.76 2.14 -1.31
CA LEU A 31 -2.85 3.25 -0.37
C LEU A 31 -1.89 3.07 0.81
N PHE A 32 -1.87 1.86 1.40
CA PHE A 32 -1.01 1.51 2.52
C PHE A 32 0.47 1.74 2.19
N GLN A 33 0.90 1.27 1.01
CA GLN A 33 2.27 1.46 0.52
C GLN A 33 2.62 2.93 0.33
N GLY A 34 1.67 3.76 -0.14
CA GLY A 34 1.89 5.18 -0.40
C GLY A 34 2.26 6.02 0.83
N PHE A 35 1.84 5.58 2.02
CA PHE A 35 2.12 6.27 3.29
C PHE A 35 2.93 5.43 4.29
N MET A 36 3.43 4.26 3.86
CA MET A 36 4.13 3.34 4.74
C MET A 36 5.41 3.98 5.31
N PRO A 37 5.63 3.95 6.64
CA PRO A 37 6.85 4.46 7.23
C PRO A 37 8.05 3.61 6.81
N LYS A 38 9.21 4.26 6.67
CA LYS A 38 10.47 3.57 6.33
C LYS A 38 11.11 2.90 7.55
N ASN A 39 10.77 3.34 8.75
CA ASN A 39 11.30 2.80 10.00
C ASN A 39 10.43 1.65 10.49
N LYS A 40 11.07 0.52 10.81
CA LYS A 40 10.39 -0.67 11.32
C LYS A 40 9.62 -0.45 12.63
N GLN A 41 10.11 0.45 13.49
CA GLN A 41 9.51 0.74 14.79
C GLN A 41 8.11 1.37 14.65
N ASP A 42 7.90 2.17 13.61
CA ASP A 42 6.64 2.89 13.38
C ASP A 42 5.62 2.03 12.60
N LEU A 43 6.09 0.97 11.95
CA LEU A 43 5.31 0.17 11.01
C LEU A 43 4.15 -0.57 11.67
N MET A 44 4.34 -1.08 12.89
CA MET A 44 3.28 -1.81 13.61
C MET A 44 2.16 -0.86 14.08
N ALA A 45 2.52 0.33 14.57
CA ALA A 45 1.56 1.35 14.95
C ALA A 45 0.77 1.83 13.73
N TYR A 46 1.48 2.11 12.63
CA TYR A 46 0.88 2.46 11.35
C TYR A 46 -0.10 1.39 10.83
N LEU A 47 0.29 0.11 10.88
CA LEU A 47 -0.60 -1.00 10.48
C LEU A 47 -1.89 -1.01 11.29
N ASN A 48 -1.80 -0.90 12.62
CA ASN A 48 -2.97 -0.94 13.49
C ASN A 48 -3.92 0.24 13.20
N GLU A 49 -3.37 1.44 13.05
CA GLU A 49 -4.15 2.64 12.73
C GLU A 49 -4.81 2.52 11.35
N PHE A 50 -4.05 2.07 10.35
CA PHE A 50 -4.58 1.86 9.00
C PHE A 50 -5.74 0.85 8.99
N LEU A 51 -5.61 -0.28 9.68
CA LEU A 51 -6.69 -1.28 9.78
C LEU A 51 -7.93 -0.71 10.47
N ALA A 52 -7.75 0.08 11.54
CA ALA A 52 -8.85 0.71 12.25
C ALA A 52 -9.61 1.72 11.38
N LEU A 53 -8.90 2.55 10.60
CA LEU A 53 -9.50 3.59 9.75
C LEU A 53 -10.10 3.03 8.45
N SER A 54 -9.50 1.98 7.88
CA SER A 54 -9.97 1.34 6.64
C SER A 54 -11.18 0.45 6.84
N GLY A 55 -11.48 0.05 8.09
CA GLY A 55 -12.54 -0.92 8.39
C GLY A 55 -12.21 -2.35 7.97
N ILE A 56 -10.94 -2.65 7.66
CA ILE A 56 -10.47 -4.01 7.43
C ILE A 56 -10.52 -4.77 8.75
N GLN A 57 -11.22 -5.90 8.76
CA GLN A 57 -11.38 -6.71 9.97
C GLN A 57 -10.02 -7.27 10.40
N ILE A 58 -9.81 -7.37 11.71
CA ILE A 58 -8.54 -7.91 12.25
C ILE A 58 -8.31 -9.36 11.80
N THR A 59 -9.37 -10.12 11.54
CA THR A 59 -9.33 -11.47 10.97
C THR A 59 -8.78 -11.50 9.55
N ASP A 60 -8.90 -10.39 8.80
CA ASP A 60 -8.41 -10.25 7.43
C ASP A 60 -6.98 -9.69 7.39
N ARG A 61 -6.36 -9.37 8.54
CA ARG A 61 -5.01 -8.77 8.61
C ARG A 61 -3.98 -9.56 7.81
N HIS A 62 -3.97 -10.89 7.96
CA HIS A 62 -2.99 -11.73 7.25
C HIS A 62 -3.19 -11.65 5.72
N LEU A 63 -4.45 -11.76 5.26
CA LEU A 63 -4.78 -11.63 3.84
C LEU A 63 -4.43 -10.24 3.28
N PHE A 64 -4.64 -9.20 4.08
CA PHE A 64 -4.26 -7.85 3.74
C PHE A 64 -2.75 -7.71 3.57
N LEU A 65 -1.95 -8.19 4.52
CA LEU A 65 -0.49 -8.13 4.43
C LEU A 65 0.07 -8.92 3.23
N MET A 66 -0.51 -10.09 2.92
CA MET A 66 -0.20 -10.82 1.69
C MET A 66 -0.51 -9.99 0.44
N THR A 67 -1.64 -9.28 0.42
CA THR A 67 -2.00 -8.40 -0.69
C THR A 67 -1.02 -7.23 -0.84
N VAL A 68 -0.56 -6.64 0.27
CA VAL A 68 0.48 -5.60 0.29
C VAL A 68 1.80 -6.14 -0.27
N GLN A 69 2.22 -7.34 0.13
CA GLN A 69 3.44 -7.95 -0.42
C GLN A 69 3.32 -8.19 -1.93
N LEU A 70 2.21 -8.74 -2.41
CA LEU A 70 1.99 -8.94 -3.85
C LEU A 70 1.99 -7.62 -4.63
N TRP A 71 1.41 -6.57 -4.06
CA TRP A 71 1.45 -5.22 -4.63
C TRP A 71 2.89 -4.71 -4.76
N LEU A 72 3.70 -4.86 -3.72
CA LEU A 72 5.11 -4.47 -3.73
C LEU A 72 5.94 -5.30 -4.72
N VAL A 73 5.72 -6.62 -4.80
CA VAL A 73 6.40 -7.49 -5.77
C VAL A 73 6.03 -7.10 -7.20
N LYS A 74 4.76 -6.79 -7.47
CA LYS A 74 4.35 -6.26 -8.78
C LYS A 74 5.12 -4.98 -9.11
N GLY A 75 5.22 -4.05 -8.17
CA GLY A 75 6.01 -2.82 -8.33
C GLY A 75 7.49 -3.10 -8.62
N LEU A 76 8.11 -4.04 -7.88
CA LEU A 76 9.48 -4.49 -8.10
C LEU A 76 9.70 -5.01 -9.52
N LEU A 77 8.80 -5.87 -10.02
CA LEU A 77 8.90 -6.45 -11.36
C LEU A 77 8.83 -5.37 -12.45
N ILE A 78 7.98 -4.36 -12.29
CA ILE A 78 7.88 -3.23 -13.22
C ILE A 78 9.18 -2.41 -13.19
N VAL A 79 9.66 -2.02 -12.01
CA VAL A 79 10.86 -1.15 -11.92
C VAL A 79 12.15 -1.86 -12.30
N ILE A 80 12.27 -3.19 -12.15
CA ILE A 80 13.44 -3.92 -12.66
C ILE A 80 13.55 -3.75 -14.18
N ASN A 81 12.42 -3.73 -14.89
CA ASN A 81 12.38 -3.59 -16.34
C ASN A 81 12.55 -2.13 -16.80
N GLU A 82 12.05 -1.16 -16.03
CA GLU A 82 11.94 0.23 -16.46
C GLU A 82 12.96 1.18 -15.79
N GLN A 83 13.30 0.94 -14.53
CA GLN A 83 14.14 1.83 -13.72
C GLN A 83 14.83 1.07 -12.56
N ALA A 84 15.80 0.22 -12.92
CA ALA A 84 16.42 -0.73 -12.00
C ALA A 84 17.03 -0.11 -10.73
N SER A 85 17.37 1.18 -10.75
CA SER A 85 17.85 1.92 -9.56
C SER A 85 16.83 1.97 -8.42
N LEU A 86 15.54 1.80 -8.70
CA LEU A 86 14.47 1.78 -7.69
C LEU A 86 14.22 0.38 -7.11
N ALA A 87 14.84 -0.68 -7.64
CA ALA A 87 14.61 -2.05 -7.17
C ALA A 87 14.88 -2.21 -5.66
N GLY A 88 15.95 -1.59 -5.15
CA GLY A 88 16.29 -1.62 -3.72
C GLY A 88 15.22 -0.99 -2.82
N VAL A 89 14.47 0.01 -3.31
CA VAL A 89 13.37 0.63 -2.55
C VAL A 89 12.24 -0.37 -2.32
N PHE A 90 11.87 -1.11 -3.37
CA PHE A 90 10.84 -2.13 -3.28
C PHE A 90 11.29 -3.36 -2.48
N GLN A 91 12.55 -3.79 -2.63
CA GLN A 91 13.12 -4.87 -1.83
C GLN A 91 13.06 -4.56 -0.32
N ASN A 92 13.50 -3.37 0.08
CA ASN A 92 13.44 -2.94 1.49
C ASN A 92 11.99 -2.91 2.00
N ALA A 93 11.05 -2.40 1.20
CA ALA A 93 9.64 -2.38 1.55
C ALA A 93 9.04 -3.79 1.72
N ILE A 94 9.42 -4.73 0.86
CA ILE A 94 9.00 -6.14 0.96
C ILE A 94 9.53 -6.76 2.25
N GLU A 95 10.80 -6.56 2.59
CA GLU A 95 11.40 -7.06 3.85
C GLU A 95 10.70 -6.48 5.08
N LEU A 96 10.40 -5.19 5.07
CA LEU A 96 9.65 -4.51 6.14
C LEU A 96 8.28 -5.15 6.37
N VAL A 97 7.47 -5.28 5.32
CA VAL A 97 6.13 -5.89 5.41
C VAL A 97 6.21 -7.37 5.78
N SER A 98 7.22 -8.11 5.29
CA SER A 98 7.43 -9.52 5.63
C SER A 98 7.72 -9.74 7.11
N SER A 99 8.20 -8.72 7.82
CA SER A 99 8.37 -8.81 9.28
C SER A 99 7.07 -8.66 10.09
N LEU A 100 5.94 -8.36 9.43
CA LEU A 100 4.62 -8.20 10.06
C LEU A 100 3.65 -9.37 9.82
N VAL A 101 3.99 -10.22 8.85
CA VAL A 101 3.26 -11.45 8.48
C VAL A 101 3.54 -12.52 9.54
#